data_AF-A0A419I642-F1
#
_entry.id   AF-A0A419I642-F1
#
_cell.length_a   1.000
_cell.length_b   1.000
_cell.length_c   1.000
_cell.angle_alpha   90.00
_cell.angle_beta   90.00
_cell.angle_gamma   90.00
#
_symmetry.space_group_name_H-M   'P 1'
#
loop_
_entity.id
_entity.type
_entity.pdbx_description
1 polymer ?
#
loop_
_entity_poly.entity_id
_entity_poly.type
_entity_poly.pdbx_seq_one_letter_code
_entity_poly.pdbx_strand_id
1 'polypeptide(L)' 'MSGEASITGLTAPHADGLACVLCGADYLRVRVPHVPVRRSVTGSQVFACLGCCLDDARPAAGDVRR' A
#
# COMPACT_ATOMS: atom_id res chain seq x y z
N MET A 1 6.96 14.86 24.47
CA MET A 1 6.17 14.37 23.32
C MET A 1 7.09 13.48 22.51
N SER A 2 6.93 12.16 22.62
CA SER A 2 7.72 11.21 21.83
C SER A 2 7.29 11.34 20.38
N GLY A 3 8.11 12.00 19.57
CA GLY A 3 7.86 12.20 18.15
C GLY A 3 7.98 10.87 17.43
N GLU A 4 6.84 10.20 17.26
CA GLU A 4 6.74 9.05 16.37
C GLU A 4 7.13 9.54 14.97
N ALA A 5 8.25 9.05 14.45
CA ALA A 5 8.83 9.55 13.20
C ALA A 5 7.85 9.26 12.05
N SER A 6 7.15 10.28 11.57
CA SER A 6 6.26 10.18 10.43
C SER A 6 7.06 9.92 9.15
N ILE A 7 6.50 9.13 8.24
CA ILE A 7 7.16 8.86 6.95
C ILE A 7 6.96 10.07 6.01
N THR A 8 8.07 10.52 5.42
CA THR A 8 8.14 11.49 4.33
C THR A 8 8.29 10.78 2.97
N GLY A 9 8.08 11.50 1.87
CA GLY A 9 8.33 10.97 0.51
C GLY A 9 7.26 10.01 -0.03
N LEU A 10 6.11 9.88 0.65
CA LEU A 10 4.97 9.12 0.15
C LEU A 10 4.25 9.92 -0.95
N THR A 11 3.74 9.23 -1.96
CA THR A 11 2.73 9.82 -2.84
C THR A 11 1.42 10.02 -2.05
N ALA A 12 0.57 10.94 -2.49
CA ALA A 12 -0.71 11.22 -1.85
C ALA A 12 -1.53 9.95 -1.48
N PRO A 13 -1.79 9.00 -2.39
CA PRO A 13 -2.58 7.81 -2.03
C PRO A 13 -1.93 6.93 -0.95
N HIS A 14 -0.60 6.87 -0.88
CA HIS A 14 0.09 6.17 0.20
C HIS A 14 0.00 6.93 1.52
N ALA A 15 0.22 8.25 1.49
CA ALA A 15 0.18 9.11 2.65
C ALA A 15 -1.21 9.16 3.30
N ASP A 16 -2.26 9.05 2.48
CA ASP A 16 -3.66 9.06 2.89
C ASP A 16 -4.19 7.67 3.28
N GLY A 17 -3.36 6.64 3.19
CA GLY A 17 -3.75 5.27 3.54
C GLY A 17 -4.68 4.61 2.52
N LEU A 18 -4.74 5.13 1.30
CA LEU A 18 -5.56 4.63 0.20
C LEU A 18 -4.84 3.59 -0.67
N ALA A 19 -3.51 3.51 -0.56
CA ALA A 19 -2.69 2.52 -1.24
C ALA A 19 -1.71 1.81 -0.32
N CYS A 20 -1.39 0.57 -0.65
CA CYS A 20 -0.37 -0.19 0.04
C CYS A 20 1.03 0.39 -0.17
N VAL A 21 1.74 0.72 0.91
CA VAL A 21 3.11 1.25 0.78
C VAL A 21 4.16 0.23 0.32
N LEU A 22 3.82 -1.06 0.26
CA LEU A 22 4.72 -2.10 -0.22
C LEU A 22 4.48 -2.43 -1.68
N CYS A 23 3.25 -2.79 -2.05
CA CYS A 23 2.93 -3.25 -3.41
C CYS A 23 2.11 -2.26 -4.25
N GLY A 24 1.72 -1.10 -3.69
CA GLY A 24 0.93 -0.09 -4.41
C GLY A 24 -0.53 -0.48 -4.68
N ALA A 25 -1.04 -1.56 -4.06
CA ALA A 25 -2.44 -1.96 -4.18
C ALA A 25 -3.38 -0.80 -3.80
N ASP A 26 -4.26 -0.41 -4.72
CA ASP A 26 -5.27 0.64 -4.52
C ASP A 26 -6.47 0.06 -3.76
N TYR A 27 -6.60 0.41 -2.48
CA TYR A 27 -7.64 -0.11 -1.60
C TYR A 27 -9.05 0.37 -1.98
N LEU A 28 -9.18 1.38 -2.83
CA LEU A 28 -10.47 1.78 -3.38
C LEU A 28 -10.93 0.83 -4.49
N ARG A 29 -10.00 0.11 -5.13
CA ARG A 29 -10.28 -0.82 -6.23
C ARG A 29 -10.20 -2.28 -5.82
N VAL A 30 -9.29 -2.64 -4.91
CA VAL A 30 -9.09 -4.02 -4.46
C VAL A 30 -9.36 -4.15 -2.97
N ARG A 31 -10.16 -5.15 -2.60
CA ARG A 31 -10.36 -5.53 -1.19
C ARG A 31 -9.32 -6.56 -0.80
N VAL A 32 -8.30 -6.11 -0.08
CA VAL A 32 -7.26 -6.96 0.49
C VAL A 32 -7.14 -6.65 1.98
N PRO A 33 -6.99 -7.67 2.85
CA PRO A 33 -6.66 -7.44 4.24
C PRO A 33 -5.37 -6.63 4.36
N HIS A 34 -5.36 -5.62 5.21
CA HIS A 34 -4.21 -4.74 5.42
C HIS A 34 -4.10 -4.31 6.88
N VAL A 35 -2.90 -3.92 7.29
CA VAL A 35 -2.59 -3.52 8.68
C VAL A 35 -1.97 -2.12 8.73
N PRO A 36 -2.26 -1.33 9.78
CA PRO A 36 -1.63 -0.04 9.99
C PRO A 36 -0.14 -0.23 10.28
N VAL A 37 0.72 0.56 9.62
CA VAL A 37 2.19 0.46 9.79
C VAL A 37 2.81 1.71 10.39
N ARG A 38 2.31 2.90 10.06
CA ARG A 38 2.82 4.19 10.57
C ARG A 38 1.88 5.34 10.24
N ARG A 39 2.13 6.52 10.81
CA ARG A 39 1.52 7.77 10.35
C ARG A 39 2.38 8.48 9.30
N SER A 40 1.72 9.11 8.34
CA SER A 40 2.34 10.03 7.39
C SER A 40 2.52 11.41 8.02
N VAL A 41 3.24 12.31 7.33
CA VAL A 41 3.39 13.71 7.76
C VAL A 41 2.08 14.48 7.81
N THR A 42 1.04 14.03 7.11
CA THR A 42 -0.30 14.62 7.17
C THR A 42 -1.09 14.16 8.41
N GLY A 43 -0.54 13.22 9.18
CA GLY A 43 -1.20 12.61 10.34
C GLY A 43 -2.10 11.42 9.99
N SER A 44 -2.31 11.16 8.70
CA SER A 44 -3.07 10.02 8.20
C SER A 44 -2.38 8.68 8.51
N GLN A 45 -3.19 7.64 8.71
CA GLN A 45 -2.70 6.28 8.93
C GLN A 45 -2.29 5.67 7.60
N VAL A 46 -1.07 5.13 7.54
CA VAL A 46 -0.51 4.40 6.39
C VAL A 46 -0.65 2.89 6.62
N PHE A 47 -0.90 2.13 5.55
CA PHE A 47 -1.21 0.69 5.62
C PHE A 47 -0.36 -0.15 4.65
N ALA A 48 -0.13 -1.41 5.01
CA ALA A 48 0.46 -2.43 4.14
C ALA A 48 -0.46 -3.66 4.04
N CYS A 49 -0.52 -4.33 2.89
CA CYS A 49 -1.38 -5.52 2.78
C CYS A 49 -0.76 -6.68 3.57
N LEU A 50 -1.64 -7.54 4.07
CA LEU A 50 -1.25 -8.86 4.53
C LEU A 50 -1.01 -9.73 3.30
N GLY A 51 0.23 -10.18 3.11
CA GLY A 51 0.59 -11.09 2.02
C GLY A 51 1.12 -10.43 0.74
N CYS A 52 1.46 -9.13 0.73
CA CYS A 52 2.11 -8.45 -0.41
C CYS A 52 3.33 -9.20 -0.98
N CYS A 53 3.99 -10.03 -0.17
CA CYS A 53 5.19 -10.76 -0.52
C CYS A 53 4.91 -12.10 -1.23
N LEU A 54 3.66 -12.44 -1.55
CA LEU A 54 3.32 -13.70 -2.22
C LEU A 54 3.08 -13.55 -3.75
N ASP A 55 3.09 -12.32 -4.28
CA ASP A 55 2.75 -12.01 -5.67
C ASP A 55 3.96 -11.59 -6.54
N ASP A 56 5.14 -12.18 -6.32
CA ASP A 56 6.10 -12.40 -7.44
C ASP A 56 5.53 -13.40 -8.47
N ALA A 57 4.35 -13.97 -8.21
CA ALA A 57 3.56 -14.74 -9.16
C ALA A 57 2.46 -13.87 -9.78
N ARG A 58 2.81 -12.81 -10.50
CA ARG A 58 1.91 -12.26 -11.52
C ARG A 58 2.03 -13.16 -12.76
N PRO A 59 1.03 -13.97 -13.15
CA PRO A 59 0.96 -14.34 -14.56
C PRO A 59 0.71 -13.03 -15.30
N ALA A 60 1.58 -12.71 -16.24
CA ALA A 60 1.36 -11.64 -17.18
C ALA A 60 -0.04 -11.80 -17.79
N ALA A 61 -0.96 -10.91 -17.46
CA ALA A 61 -2.17 -10.74 -18.26
C ALA A 61 -1.71 -10.23 -19.63
N GLY A 62 -1.59 -11.13 -20.61
CA GLY A 62 -1.03 -10.77 -21.89
C GLY A 62 -0.92 -11.83 -22.99
N ASP A 63 -1.44 -13.05 -22.85
CA ASP A 63 -1.56 -13.96 -23.99
C ASP A 63 -3.02 -14.10 -24.40
N VAL A 64 -3.46 -13.15 -25.26
CA VAL A 64 -4.63 -13.40 -26.10
C VAL A 64 -4.22 -14.44 -27.14
N ARG A 65 -4.84 -15.61 -27.06
CA ARG A 65 -4.65 -16.70 -28.03
C ARG A 65 -5.05 -16.22 -29.43
N ARG A 66 -4.17 -16.43 -30.42
CA ARG A 66 -4.55 -16.54 -31.84
C ARG A 66 -3.85 -17.75 -32.45
#